data_AF-A0A439P268-F1
#
_entry.id   AF-A0A439P268-F1
#
_cell.length_a   1.000
_cell.length_b   1.000
_cell.length_c   1.000
_cell.angle_alpha   90.00
_cell.angle_beta   90.00
_cell.angle_gamma   90.00
#
_symmetry.space_group_name_H-M   'P 1'
#
loop_
_entity.id
_entity.type
_entity.pdbx_description
1 polymer ?
#
loop_
_entity_poly.entity_id
_entity_poly.type
_entity_poly.pdbx_seq_one_letter_code
_entity_poly.pdbx_strand_id
1 'polypeptide(L)' 'AARDRHGVTIILIEHDIGVVMGLSDRVAVLDYGRKIADGTPAEVRADPAVIRAYIGTAEGENGEDI' A
#
# COMPACT_ATOMS: atom_id res chain seq x y z
N ALA A 1 9.00 11.49 -9.52
CA ALA A 1 10.38 11.62 -10.07
C ALA A 1 10.56 10.89 -11.41
N ALA A 2 10.55 9.55 -11.48
CA ALA A 2 10.72 8.83 -12.76
C ALA A 2 9.49 8.94 -13.69
N ARG A 3 8.27 8.79 -13.13
CA ARG A 3 7.00 9.03 -13.82
C ARG A 3 6.98 10.41 -14.50
N ASP A 4 7.21 11.47 -13.73
CA ASP A 4 7.08 12.86 -14.22
C ASP A 4 8.18 13.21 -15.23
N ARG A 5 9.38 12.61 -15.10
CA ARG A 5 10.50 12.86 -16.00
C ARG A 5 10.35 12.19 -17.37
N HIS A 6 9.65 11.06 -17.44
CA HIS A 6 9.53 10.27 -18.66
C HIS A 6 8.11 10.23 -19.23
N GLY A 7 7.13 10.80 -18.53
CA GLY A 7 5.72 10.79 -18.95
C GLY A 7 5.11 9.39 -19.04
N VAL A 8 5.68 8.43 -18.31
CA VAL A 8 5.28 7.02 -18.36
C VAL A 8 4.42 6.65 -17.16
N THR A 9 3.47 5.74 -17.36
CA THR A 9 2.73 5.12 -16.26
C THR A 9 3.59 4.04 -15.61
N ILE A 10 3.70 4.06 -14.28
CA ILE A 10 4.44 3.07 -13.49
C ILE A 10 3.43 2.32 -12.62
N ILE A 11 3.49 0.99 -12.66
CA ILE A 11 2.81 0.13 -11.70
C ILE A 11 3.89 -0.48 -10.82
N LEU A 12 3.78 -0.25 -9.52
CA LEU A 12 4.64 -0.84 -8.50
C LEU A 12 3.81 -1.86 -7.71
N ILE A 13 4.37 -3.05 -7.51
CA ILE A 13 3.83 -4.05 -6.59
C ILE A 13 4.83 -4.13 -5.45
N GLU A 14 4.38 -3.78 -4.24
CA GLU A 14 5.22 -3.86 -3.07
C GLU A 14 4.45 -4.21 -1.80
N HIS A 15 5.14 -4.85 -0.87
CA HIS A 15 4.64 -5.24 0.44
C HIS A 15 4.87 -4.15 1.51
N ASP A 16 5.96 -3.38 1.47
CA ASP A 16 6.23 -2.28 2.39
C ASP A 16 5.23 -1.11 2.19
N ILE A 17 4.36 -0.91 3.19
CA ILE A 17 3.37 0.17 3.17
C ILE A 17 4.02 1.56 3.17
N GLY A 18 5.12 1.75 3.90
CA GLY A 18 5.82 3.04 3.94
C GLY A 18 6.26 3.48 2.55
N VAL A 19 6.84 2.55 1.78
CA VAL A 19 7.25 2.79 0.38
C VAL A 19 6.04 3.08 -0.51
N VAL A 20 5.00 2.24 -0.43
CA VAL A 20 3.78 2.40 -1.25
C VAL A 20 3.13 3.76 -1.00
N MET A 21 3.05 4.20 0.26
CA MET A 21 2.40 5.45 0.65
C MET A 21 3.21 6.69 0.23
N GLY A 22 4.55 6.60 0.22
CA GLY A 22 5.41 7.72 -0.15
C GLY A 22 5.62 7.91 -1.65
N LEU A 23 5.48 6.84 -2.44
CA LEU A 23 5.81 6.86 -3.88
C LEU A 23 4.59 6.89 -4.81
N SER A 24 3.44 6.42 -4.34
CA SER A 24 2.25 6.22 -5.19
C SER A 24 1.29 7.41 -5.13
N ASP A 25 0.75 7.83 -6.28
CA ASP A 25 -0.37 8.80 -6.29
C ASP A 25 -1.72 8.11 -6.03
N ARG A 26 -1.79 6.80 -6.34
CA ARG A 26 -2.97 5.94 -6.16
C ARG A 26 -2.51 4.55 -5.76
N VAL A 27 -3.23 3.91 -4.85
CA VAL A 27 -2.94 2.60 -4.28
C VAL A 27 -4.16 1.71 -4.45
N ALA A 28 -3.96 0.47 -4.90
CA ALA A 28 -4.96 -0.58 -4.87
C ALA A 28 -4.43 -1.73 -4.03
N VAL A 29 -5.27 -2.25 -3.12
CA VAL A 29 -4.90 -3.34 -2.21
C VAL A 29 -5.69 -4.58 -2.58
N LEU A 30 -5.00 -5.71 -2.69
CA LEU A 30 -5.60 -7.01 -2.97
C LEU A 30 -5.37 -7.94 -1.77
N ASP A 31 -6.43 -8.60 -1.34
CA ASP A 31 -6.42 -9.64 -0.32
C ASP A 31 -7.00 -10.92 -0.92
N TYR A 32 -6.23 -12.02 -0.91
CA TYR A 32 -6.56 -13.30 -1.56
C TYR A 32 -7.15 -13.15 -2.99
N GLY A 33 -6.54 -12.28 -3.80
CA GLY A 33 -6.96 -12.04 -5.19
C GLY A 33 -8.22 -11.18 -5.34
N ARG A 34 -8.75 -10.63 -4.25
CA ARG A 34 -9.89 -9.69 -4.26
C ARG A 34 -9.40 -8.29 -3.95
N LYS A 35 -9.79 -7.31 -4.76
CA LYS A 35 -9.49 -5.90 -4.47
C LYS A 35 -10.33 -5.44 -3.28
N ILE A 36 -9.67 -5.01 -2.22
CA ILE A 36 -10.32 -4.57 -0.97
C ILE A 36 -10.31 -3.05 -0.79
N ALA A 37 -9.37 -2.34 -1.41
CA ALA A 37 -9.30 -0.88 -1.40
C ALA A 37 -8.70 -0.34 -2.70
N ASP A 38 -9.07 0.89 -3.06
CA ASP A 38 -8.59 1.60 -4.25
C ASP A 38 -8.79 3.11 -4.06
N GLY A 39 -7.70 3.87 -3.92
CA GLY A 39 -7.77 5.31 -3.63
C GLY A 39 -6.41 5.95 -3.45
N THR A 40 -6.38 7.15 -2.88
CA THR A 40 -5.12 7.80 -2.49
C THR A 40 -4.45 7.04 -1.34
N PRO A 41 -3.13 7.19 -1.15
CA PRO A 41 -2.43 6.64 0.01
C PRO A 41 -3.13 6.91 1.35
N ALA A 42 -3.62 8.14 1.56
CA ALA A 42 -4.28 8.52 2.80
C ALA A 42 -5.61 7.79 3.02
N GLU A 43 -6.44 7.67 1.97
CA GLU A 43 -7.72 6.96 2.03
C GLU A 43 -7.50 5.46 2.28
N VAL A 44 -6.56 4.85 1.55
CA VAL A 44 -6.25 3.41 1.67
C VAL A 44 -5.67 3.08 3.05
N ARG A 45 -4.81 3.94 3.60
CA ARG A 45 -4.26 3.77 4.95
C ARG A 45 -5.33 3.82 6.04
N ALA A 46 -6.37 4.62 5.84
CA ALA A 46 -7.48 4.74 6.77
C ALA A 46 -8.55 3.64 6.59
N ASP A 47 -8.45 2.82 5.54
CA ASP A 47 -9.45 1.80 5.23
C ASP A 47 -9.39 0.64 6.26
N PRO A 48 -10.48 0.37 6.99
CA PRO A 48 -10.52 -0.71 7.98
C PRO A 48 -10.23 -2.10 7.40
N ALA A 49 -10.57 -2.37 6.14
CA ALA A 49 -10.27 -3.64 5.49
C ALA A 49 -8.78 -3.81 5.23
N VAL A 50 -8.10 -2.74 4.84
CA VAL A 50 -6.63 -2.72 4.64
C VAL A 50 -5.91 -2.89 5.98
N ILE A 51 -6.36 -2.16 7.00
CA ILE A 51 -5.83 -2.28 8.37
C ILE A 51 -5.97 -3.72 8.86
N ARG A 52 -7.13 -4.36 8.69
CA ARG A 52 -7.31 -5.77 9.10
C ARG A 52 -6.43 -6.73 8.30
N ALA A 53 -6.34 -6.55 6.99
CA ALA A 53 -5.56 -7.42 6.10
C ALA A 53 -4.05 -7.33 6.36
N TYR A 54 -3.57 -6.20 6.88
CA TYR A 54 -2.14 -5.94 7.11
C TYR A 54 -1.72 -6.04 8.58
N ILE A 55 -2.55 -5.62 9.54
CA ILE A 55 -2.26 -5.76 10.98
C ILE A 55 -2.52 -7.19 11.46
N GLY A 56 -3.51 -7.89 10.89
CA GLY A 56 -3.72 -9.32 11.16
C GLY A 56 -2.59 -10.23 10.66
N THR A 57 -1.67 -9.71 9.83
CA THR A 57 -0.46 -10.38 9.33
C THR A 57 0.84 -9.77 9.89
N ALA A 58 0.84 -8.50 10.31
CA ALA A 58 2.00 -7.85 10.92
C ALA A 58 2.31 -8.35 12.35
N GLU A 59 1.37 -9.01 13.03
CA GLU A 59 1.66 -9.73 14.28
C GLU A 59 2.57 -10.97 14.07
N GLY A 60 2.93 -11.29 12.82
CA GLY A 60 3.77 -12.43 12.47
C GLY A 60 5.25 -12.14 12.21
N GLU A 61 5.68 -10.89 11.94
CA GLU A 61 7.08 -10.60 11.62
C GLU A 61 7.53 -9.23 12.17
N ASN A 62 8.35 -9.32 13.23
CA ASN A 62 9.22 -8.27 13.80
C ASN A 62 8.56 -7.22 14.70
N GLY A 63 8.51 -7.53 15.99
CA GLY A 63 8.54 -6.50 17.03
C GLY A 63 9.94 -5.90 17.12
N GLU A 64 10.14 -4.71 16.55
CA GLU A 64 11.13 -3.74 17.03
C GLU A 64 10.68 -2.31 16.68
N ASP A 65 10.78 -1.44 17.68
CA ASP A 65 10.70 0.02 17.65
C ASP A 65 9.32 0.70 17.41
N ILE A 66 8.66 0.97 18.54
CA ILE A 66 7.78 2.13 18.74
C ILE A 66 8.60 3.41 18.97
#